data_AF-A0A1H8T062-F1
#
_entry.id   AF-A0A1H8T062-F1
#
_cell.length_a   1.000
_cell.length_b   1.000
_cell.length_c   1.000
_cell.angle_alpha   90.00
_cell.angle_beta   90.00
_cell.angle_gamma   90.00
#
_symmetry.space_group_name_H-M   'P 1'
#
loop_
_entity.id
_entity.type
_entity.pdbx_description
1 polymer ?
#
loop_
_entity_poly.entity_id
_entity_poly.type
_entity_poly.pdbx_seq_one_letter_code
_entity_poly.pdbx_strand_id
1 'polypeptide(L)'
;MKDWYLFSFRFISFSALMLVASMARALPDDCAPLTAPVTFFESNGLVCLQKVIVKDDSGEQLYKASLQWLGADNPNRFILLGTELDDASEPDSPTFSFINGQLTLPKVDIPKPNGTERYNVSLNWVTDSDVDTDDAVSVFELATVALYVNPNYVPNATWKPYGMLLPNERRAVDLLARSIPYAQLADAIYDYDNVAVGSWDLIESNGKSSGMDGGVFRNRETNELALVFRGTETCDFPCSFKELEDTASDALADTAIGAGVVSDQFKDAFRFAQSVISRNPGAKITVAGHSLGGGLAQAVGATLGLETFAFNSSPVPDHFFDTYRITLPAEELEDLIFVIADVHDPVSNTDKTGKIYLGSHHVTPLIQFNFKLKEMLSSRKVDLLDLRFDRHSITDLTNNAITLLNIYRDGW
;
A
#
# COMPACT_ATOMS: atom_id res chain seq x y z
N MET A 1 62.80 -1.73 22.62
CA MET A 1 62.42 -2.79 21.66
C MET A 1 60.91 -2.93 21.79
N LYS A 2 60.15 -2.11 21.06
CA LYS A 2 59.67 -2.31 19.68
C LYS A 2 58.55 -3.36 19.60
N ASP A 3 57.43 -2.86 19.08
CA ASP A 3 56.35 -3.52 18.33
C ASP A 3 55.19 -4.07 19.19
N TRP A 4 54.04 -3.38 19.38
CA TRP A 4 53.05 -2.75 18.46
C TRP A 4 52.00 -3.75 17.94
N TYR A 5 50.82 -3.76 18.59
CA TYR A 5 49.50 -4.07 18.00
C TYR A 5 48.44 -3.33 18.85
N LEU A 6 48.11 -2.08 18.55
CA LEU A 6 46.95 -1.66 17.71
C LEU A 6 45.61 -2.27 18.14
N PHE A 7 45.11 -1.90 19.31
CA PHE A 7 43.66 -1.90 19.58
C PHE A 7 43.08 -0.58 19.05
N SER A 8 42.55 -0.64 17.83
CA SER A 8 41.87 0.48 17.18
C SER A 8 40.45 0.57 17.71
N PHE A 9 40.25 1.23 18.85
CA PHE A 9 38.93 1.72 19.24
C PHE A 9 38.56 2.84 18.27
N ARG A 10 37.80 2.52 17.21
CA ARG A 10 37.10 3.53 16.41
C ARG A 10 35.94 4.07 17.24
N PHE A 11 36.22 5.12 18.01
CA PHE A 11 35.21 6.11 18.38
C PHE A 11 34.70 6.73 17.07
N ILE A 12 33.54 6.27 16.59
CA ILE A 12 32.76 7.04 15.63
C ILE A 12 32.07 8.12 16.47
N SER A 13 32.75 9.26 16.57
CA SER A 13 32.13 10.51 16.97
C SER A 13 31.08 10.84 15.91
N PHE A 14 29.83 10.46 16.16
CA PHE A 14 28.68 11.05 15.49
C PHE A 14 28.58 12.49 16.00
N SER A 15 29.44 13.36 15.49
CA SER A 15 29.19 14.79 15.48
C SER A 15 28.06 15.00 14.47
N ALA A 16 26.83 14.75 14.91
CA ALA A 16 25.66 15.25 14.24
C ALA A 16 25.79 16.78 14.25
N LEU A 17 26.25 17.34 13.13
CA LEU A 17 25.92 18.71 12.78
C LEU A 17 24.39 18.74 12.70
N MET A 18 23.75 19.05 13.83
CA MET A 18 22.47 19.73 13.84
C MET A 18 22.72 21.06 13.13
N LEU A 19 22.63 21.05 11.81
CA LEU A 19 22.20 22.22 11.07
C LEU A 19 20.80 22.51 11.60
N VAL A 20 20.74 23.30 12.66
CA VAL A 20 19.55 24.07 12.99
C VAL A 20 19.42 25.04 11.82
N ALA A 21 18.85 24.55 10.72
CA ALA A 21 18.33 25.43 9.71
C ALA A 21 17.36 26.34 10.47
N SER A 22 17.69 27.61 10.56
CA SER A 22 16.72 28.64 10.92
C SER A 22 15.51 28.37 10.02
N MET A 23 14.42 27.84 10.58
CA MET A 23 13.18 27.68 9.84
C MET A 23 12.83 29.09 9.35
N ALA A 24 13.07 29.35 8.08
CA ALA A 24 12.51 30.51 7.43
C ALA A 24 11.00 30.42 7.69
N ARG A 25 10.45 31.45 8.35
CA ARG A 25 9.01 31.48 8.65
C ARG A 25 8.29 31.41 7.31
N ALA A 26 7.50 30.37 7.10
CA ALA A 26 6.73 30.19 5.87
C ALA A 26 5.77 31.38 5.71
N LEU A 27 5.92 32.10 4.61
CA LEU A 27 5.05 33.20 4.25
C LEU A 27 3.79 32.66 3.54
N PRO A 28 2.65 33.37 3.57
CA PRO A 28 1.47 33.00 2.80
C PRO A 28 1.76 32.80 1.30
N ASP A 29 2.73 33.53 0.73
CA ASP A 29 3.21 33.34 -0.65
C ASP A 29 3.85 31.96 -0.91
N ASP A 30 4.46 31.33 0.11
CA ASP A 30 4.98 29.95 -0.01
C ASP A 30 3.84 28.93 -0.19
N CYS A 31 2.61 29.33 0.15
CA CYS A 31 1.37 28.57 -0.04
C CYS A 31 0.65 28.92 -1.36
N ALA A 32 1.13 29.88 -2.16
CA ALA A 32 0.50 30.36 -3.39
C ALA A 32 0.21 29.29 -4.47
N PRO A 33 1.01 28.21 -4.66
CA PRO A 33 0.69 27.22 -5.70
C PRO A 33 -0.50 26.32 -5.34
N LEU A 34 -1.02 26.40 -4.11
CA LEU A 34 -2.14 25.58 -3.67
C LEU A 34 -3.46 26.18 -4.11
N THR A 35 -4.40 25.31 -4.51
CA THR A 35 -5.75 25.72 -4.95
C THR A 35 -6.81 25.41 -3.90
N ALA A 36 -6.54 24.46 -3.01
CA ALA A 36 -7.42 24.08 -1.90
C ALA A 36 -7.43 25.18 -0.82
N PRO A 37 -8.60 25.47 -0.20
CA PRO A 37 -8.69 26.51 0.83
C PRO A 37 -7.84 26.23 2.07
N VAL A 38 -7.67 24.96 2.43
CA VAL A 38 -6.82 24.57 3.56
C VAL A 38 -6.00 23.35 3.20
N THR A 39 -4.68 23.45 3.38
CA THR A 39 -3.77 22.31 3.26
C THR A 39 -2.88 22.24 4.48
N PHE A 40 -2.75 21.05 5.07
CA PHE A 40 -1.80 20.80 6.16
C PHE A 40 -0.68 19.87 5.72
N PHE A 41 0.55 20.31 5.87
CA PHE A 41 1.76 19.55 5.56
C PHE A 41 2.35 18.97 6.84
N GLU A 42 2.15 17.67 7.06
CA GLU A 42 2.67 16.98 8.24
C GLU A 42 4.21 17.02 8.34
N SER A 43 4.91 17.07 7.21
CA SER A 43 6.38 17.02 7.16
C SER A 43 7.05 18.19 7.86
N ASN A 44 6.41 19.35 7.91
CA ASN A 44 6.93 20.57 8.52
C ASN A 44 5.92 21.24 9.47
N GLY A 45 4.72 20.69 9.63
CA GLY A 45 3.68 21.23 10.51
C GLY A 45 3.01 22.50 9.99
N LEU A 46 3.16 22.83 8.71
CA LEU A 46 2.61 24.05 8.12
C LEU A 46 1.14 23.86 7.71
N VAL A 47 0.27 24.78 8.12
CA VAL A 47 -1.11 24.91 7.64
C VAL A 47 -1.19 26.12 6.73
N CYS A 48 -1.47 25.88 5.46
CA CYS A 48 -1.75 26.92 4.48
C CYS A 48 -3.26 27.17 4.45
N LEU A 49 -3.66 28.42 4.67
CA LEU A 49 -5.05 28.89 4.63
C LEU A 49 -5.21 29.90 3.49
N GLN A 50 -6.22 29.70 2.66
CA GLN A 50 -6.63 30.61 1.61
C GLN A 50 -8.14 30.80 1.68
N LYS A 51 -8.64 31.88 1.06
CA LYS A 51 -10.08 32.15 0.94
C LYS A 51 -10.76 32.23 2.31
N VAL A 52 -10.04 32.67 3.35
CA VAL A 52 -10.53 32.72 4.73
C VAL A 52 -11.50 33.90 4.86
N ILE A 53 -12.74 33.62 5.21
CA ILE A 53 -13.76 34.64 5.50
C ILE A 53 -13.60 35.06 6.96
N VAL A 54 -13.12 36.27 7.17
CA VAL A 54 -13.03 36.89 8.49
C VAL A 54 -14.27 37.77 8.69
N LYS A 55 -15.04 37.49 9.74
CA LYS A 55 -16.23 38.27 10.12
C LYS A 55 -15.93 39.16 11.31
N ASP A 56 -16.06 40.46 11.12
CA ASP A 56 -15.95 41.47 12.16
C ASP A 56 -17.18 42.42 12.17
N ASP A 57 -17.20 43.39 13.08
CA ASP A 57 -18.29 44.38 13.18
C ASP A 57 -18.41 45.30 11.95
N SER A 58 -17.39 45.32 11.08
CA SER A 58 -17.31 46.14 9.87
C SER A 58 -17.73 45.40 8.60
N GLY A 59 -17.86 44.07 8.66
CA GLY A 59 -18.34 43.23 7.55
C GLY A 59 -17.57 41.93 7.40
N GLU A 60 -17.60 41.38 6.19
CA GLU A 60 -16.80 40.21 5.81
C GLU A 60 -15.61 40.65 4.97
N GLN A 61 -14.41 40.16 5.33
CA GLN A 61 -13.18 40.38 4.59
C GLN A 61 -12.50 39.03 4.31
N LEU A 62 -11.79 38.94 3.20
CA LEU A 62 -11.15 37.71 2.76
C LEU A 62 -9.63 37.78 2.99
N TYR A 63 -9.06 36.70 3.52
CA TYR A 63 -7.65 36.60 3.86
C TYR A 63 -7.02 35.28 3.41
N LYS A 64 -5.72 35.34 3.15
CA LYS A 64 -4.80 34.19 3.18
C LYS A 64 -4.04 34.24 4.50
N ALA A 65 -3.68 33.07 5.01
CA ALA A 65 -2.89 32.96 6.23
C ALA A 65 -2.03 31.70 6.24
N SER A 66 -1.01 31.70 7.08
CA SER A 66 -0.23 30.50 7.39
C SER A 66 -0.20 30.27 8.90
N LEU A 67 -0.46 29.04 9.34
CA LEU A 67 -0.27 28.61 10.72
C LEU A 67 0.85 27.59 10.82
N GLN A 68 1.56 27.57 11.94
CA GLN A 68 2.60 26.60 12.23
C GLN A 68 2.21 25.77 13.45
N TRP A 69 2.22 24.44 13.31
CA TRP A 69 2.07 23.53 14.43
C TRP A 69 3.25 23.65 15.38
N LEU A 70 2.98 23.77 16.69
CA LEU A 70 4.00 23.97 17.73
C LEU A 70 4.74 22.70 18.15
N GLY A 71 4.46 21.57 17.51
CA GLY A 71 5.17 20.31 17.73
C GLY A 71 4.59 19.45 18.86
N ALA A 72 5.24 18.32 19.12
CA ALA A 72 4.73 17.29 20.02
C ALA A 72 4.59 17.74 21.49
N ASP A 73 5.38 18.74 21.92
CA ASP A 73 5.28 19.31 23.26
C ASP A 73 4.01 20.16 23.44
N ASN A 74 3.46 20.67 22.34
CA ASN A 74 2.23 21.47 22.29
C ASN A 74 1.33 20.96 21.14
N PRO A 75 0.86 19.71 21.21
CA PRO A 75 0.32 19.00 20.05
C PRO A 75 -0.99 19.61 19.53
N ASN A 76 -1.69 20.37 20.36
CA ASN A 76 -2.96 21.00 20.03
C ASN A 76 -2.83 22.46 19.61
N ARG A 77 -1.61 23.04 19.55
CA ARG A 77 -1.43 24.47 19.35
C ARG A 77 -0.77 24.81 18.03
N PHE A 78 -1.27 25.88 17.43
CA PHE A 78 -0.83 26.42 16.15
C PHE A 78 -0.59 27.92 16.32
N ILE A 79 0.49 28.44 15.76
CA ILE A 79 0.84 29.87 15.78
C ILE A 79 0.60 30.49 14.42
N LEU A 80 -0.04 31.66 14.37
CA LEU A 80 -0.18 32.44 13.15
C LEU A 80 1.18 33.00 12.72
N LEU A 81 1.61 32.68 11.51
CA LEU A 81 2.86 33.15 10.93
C LEU A 81 2.68 34.44 10.12
N GLY A 82 1.56 34.59 9.42
CA GLY A 82 1.28 35.76 8.59
C GLY A 82 -0.12 35.74 8.00
N THR A 83 -0.58 36.91 7.55
CA THR A 83 -1.88 37.12 6.90
C THR A 83 -1.76 38.11 5.76
N GLU A 84 -2.50 37.89 4.69
CA GLU A 84 -2.58 38.78 3.52
C GLU A 84 -4.03 38.84 3.03
N LEU A 85 -4.39 39.88 2.26
CA LEU A 85 -5.73 39.98 1.67
C LEU A 85 -5.91 38.92 0.58
N ASP A 86 -7.14 38.42 0.47
CA ASP A 86 -7.57 37.52 -0.59
C ASP A 86 -8.77 38.11 -1.35
N ASP A 87 -9.00 37.62 -2.56
CA ASP A 87 -10.01 38.17 -3.49
C ASP A 87 -11.11 37.15 -3.82
N ALA A 88 -11.02 35.93 -3.28
CA ALA A 88 -11.92 34.84 -3.63
C ALA A 88 -12.46 34.07 -2.41
N SER A 89 -13.67 33.54 -2.56
CA SER A 89 -14.31 32.60 -1.63
C SER A 89 -14.92 31.43 -2.41
N GLU A 90 -15.02 30.28 -1.77
CA GLU A 90 -15.70 29.08 -2.28
C GLU A 90 -16.58 28.40 -1.20
N PRO A 91 -17.42 27.40 -1.54
CA PRO A 91 -18.35 26.78 -0.59
C PRO A 91 -17.72 26.23 0.70
N ASP A 92 -16.49 25.70 0.64
CA ASP A 92 -15.76 25.13 1.79
C ASP A 92 -14.74 26.11 2.39
N SER A 93 -14.93 27.42 2.19
CA SER A 93 -14.02 28.45 2.70
C SER A 93 -13.89 28.39 4.22
N PRO A 94 -12.66 28.53 4.76
CA PRO A 94 -12.46 28.74 6.18
C PRO A 94 -13.20 29.98 6.67
N THR A 95 -13.66 29.95 7.91
CA THR A 95 -14.32 31.11 8.52
C THR A 95 -13.70 31.40 9.88
N PHE A 96 -13.35 32.67 10.12
CA PHE A 96 -12.92 33.14 11.43
C PHE A 96 -13.90 34.20 11.96
N SER A 97 -14.26 34.10 13.23
CA SER A 97 -15.07 35.12 13.90
C SER A 97 -14.39 35.61 15.17
N PHE A 98 -14.21 36.93 15.25
CA PHE A 98 -13.68 37.58 16.45
C PHE A 98 -14.64 37.51 17.65
N ILE A 99 -15.94 37.31 17.40
CA ILE A 99 -16.98 37.30 18.44
C ILE A 99 -16.83 36.08 19.34
N ASN A 100 -16.61 34.91 18.75
CA ASN A 100 -16.46 33.65 19.47
C ASN A 100 -15.01 33.13 19.48
N GLY A 101 -14.09 33.83 18.82
CA GLY A 101 -12.69 33.43 18.68
C GLY A 101 -12.53 32.12 17.93
N GLN A 102 -13.45 31.72 17.06
CA GLN A 102 -13.42 30.40 16.42
C GLN A 102 -12.98 30.50 14.95
N LEU A 103 -11.98 29.70 14.59
CA LEU A 103 -11.57 29.42 13.22
C LEU A 103 -12.11 28.05 12.81
N THR A 104 -13.07 28.04 11.89
CA THR A 104 -13.66 26.81 11.33
C THR A 104 -13.04 26.52 9.98
N LEU A 105 -12.58 25.29 9.80
CA LEU A 105 -11.93 24.76 8.61
C LEU A 105 -12.78 23.60 8.08
N PRO A 106 -13.78 23.86 7.20
CA PRO A 106 -14.74 22.84 6.78
C PRO A 106 -14.11 21.65 6.07
N LYS A 107 -12.99 21.88 5.36
CA LYS A 107 -12.25 20.89 4.58
C LYS A 107 -10.75 21.18 4.61
N VAL A 108 -10.03 20.44 5.43
CA VAL A 108 -8.57 20.43 5.56
C VAL A 108 -8.02 19.28 4.73
N ASP A 109 -7.29 19.59 3.67
CA ASP A 109 -6.60 18.59 2.85
C ASP A 109 -5.24 18.26 3.48
N ILE A 110 -4.96 16.97 3.70
CA ILE A 110 -3.67 16.46 4.16
C ILE A 110 -3.13 15.52 3.06
N PRO A 111 -2.18 15.99 2.22
CA PRO A 111 -1.61 15.17 1.16
C PRO A 111 -0.90 13.93 1.72
N LYS A 112 -1.16 12.77 1.10
CA LYS A 112 -0.49 11.49 1.36
C LYS A 112 0.10 10.94 0.06
N PRO A 113 0.98 9.93 0.11
CA PRO A 113 1.63 9.41 -1.10
C PRO A 113 0.66 8.92 -2.19
N ASN A 114 -0.48 8.34 -1.79
CA ASN A 114 -1.44 7.72 -2.71
C ASN A 114 -2.80 8.45 -2.80
N GLY A 115 -2.97 9.58 -2.13
CA GLY A 115 -4.22 10.33 -2.11
C GLY A 115 -4.22 11.46 -1.09
N THR A 116 -5.40 12.00 -0.78
CA THR A 116 -5.54 13.12 0.17
C THR A 116 -6.49 12.75 1.30
N GLU A 117 -6.03 12.89 2.54
CA GLU A 117 -6.90 12.79 3.71
C GLU A 117 -7.62 14.11 3.95
N ARG A 118 -8.86 14.04 4.45
CA ARG A 118 -9.70 15.23 4.62
C ARG A 118 -10.39 15.28 5.95
N TYR A 119 -10.33 16.44 6.59
CA TYR A 119 -10.89 16.66 7.91
C TYR A 119 -11.70 17.95 7.99
N ASN A 120 -12.74 17.96 8.80
CA ASN A 120 -13.39 19.15 9.30
C ASN A 120 -12.77 19.48 10.66
N VAL A 121 -12.19 20.67 10.78
CA VAL A 121 -11.42 21.09 11.95
C VAL A 121 -11.97 22.41 12.48
N SER A 122 -11.99 22.54 13.81
CA SER A 122 -12.23 23.83 14.46
C SER A 122 -11.08 24.14 15.41
N LEU A 123 -10.64 25.40 15.39
CA LEU A 123 -9.62 25.94 16.27
C LEU A 123 -10.20 27.11 17.07
N ASN A 124 -9.82 27.21 18.35
CA ASN A 124 -10.14 28.33 19.22
C ASN A 124 -8.93 29.27 19.30
N TRP A 125 -9.16 30.56 19.14
CA TRP A 125 -8.17 31.59 19.34
C TRP A 125 -7.88 31.72 20.84
N VAL A 126 -6.60 31.62 21.19
CA VAL A 126 -6.12 31.72 22.56
C VAL A 126 -5.82 33.19 22.86
N THR A 127 -6.56 33.76 23.80
CA THR A 127 -6.48 35.18 24.18
C THR A 127 -5.86 35.40 25.57
N ASP A 128 -5.13 34.42 26.10
CA ASP A 128 -4.58 34.47 27.46
C ASP A 128 -3.80 35.78 27.70
N SER A 129 -4.27 36.52 28.69
CA SER A 129 -3.88 37.89 29.04
C SER A 129 -2.73 37.95 30.05
N ASP A 130 -2.04 36.83 30.28
CA ASP A 130 -1.09 36.65 31.40
C ASP A 130 0.39 36.57 31.00
N VAL A 131 0.75 36.95 29.77
CA VAL A 131 2.16 37.05 29.37
C VAL A 131 2.49 38.48 28.95
N ASP A 132 3.36 39.11 29.73
CA ASP A 132 4.10 40.36 29.48
C ASP A 132 5.00 40.24 28.23
N THR A 133 4.44 39.82 27.10
CA THR A 133 5.11 39.75 25.81
C THR A 133 4.43 40.69 24.84
N ASP A 134 5.14 41.77 24.51
CA ASP A 134 4.78 42.87 23.62
C ASP A 134 4.57 42.46 22.14
N ASP A 135 4.50 41.16 21.85
CA ASP A 135 4.15 40.62 20.54
C ASP A 135 2.88 39.78 20.69
N ALA A 136 1.77 40.30 20.16
CA ALA A 136 0.49 39.60 20.06
C ALA A 136 0.62 38.42 19.08
N VAL A 137 1.26 37.35 19.53
CA VAL A 137 1.36 36.10 18.80
C VAL A 137 0.00 35.43 18.84
N SER A 138 -0.77 35.51 17.75
CA SER A 138 -2.07 34.85 17.65
C SER A 138 -1.88 33.34 17.65
N VAL A 139 -2.15 32.70 18.80
CA VAL A 139 -2.14 31.25 18.98
C VAL A 139 -3.56 30.71 18.81
N PHE A 140 -3.67 29.57 18.15
CA PHE A 140 -4.90 28.81 17.96
C PHE A 140 -4.75 27.44 18.60
N GLU A 141 -5.76 26.98 19.33
CA GLU A 141 -5.81 25.68 19.97
C GLU A 141 -6.88 24.80 19.34
N LEU A 142 -6.54 23.53 19.09
CA LEU A 142 -7.41 22.55 18.46
C LEU A 142 -8.65 22.28 19.33
N ALA A 143 -9.82 22.59 18.78
CA ALA A 143 -11.10 22.38 19.47
C ALA A 143 -11.75 21.06 19.04
N THR A 144 -11.88 20.83 17.75
CA THR A 144 -12.48 19.61 17.20
C THR A 144 -11.79 19.15 15.92
N VAL A 145 -11.79 17.84 15.71
CA VAL A 145 -11.39 17.18 14.46
C VAL A 145 -12.42 16.11 14.13
N ALA A 146 -12.98 16.16 12.93
CA ALA A 146 -13.88 15.17 12.40
C ALA A 146 -13.46 14.78 10.99
N LEU A 147 -13.73 13.54 10.59
CA LEU A 147 -13.50 13.09 9.21
C LEU A 147 -14.41 13.87 8.26
N TYR A 148 -13.86 14.40 7.17
CA TYR A 148 -14.67 15.04 6.13
C TYR A 148 -15.43 13.95 5.35
N VAL A 149 -16.76 14.07 5.33
CA VAL A 149 -17.62 13.17 4.56
C VAL A 149 -17.89 13.80 3.20
N ASN A 150 -17.34 13.22 2.14
CA ASN A 150 -17.57 13.71 0.79
C ASN A 150 -19.04 13.50 0.39
N PRO A 151 -19.80 14.57 0.11
CA PRO A 151 -21.24 14.46 -0.21
C PRO A 151 -21.49 13.76 -1.56
N ASN A 152 -20.48 13.67 -2.42
CA ASN A 152 -20.58 13.02 -3.73
C ASN A 152 -20.27 11.52 -3.68
N TYR A 153 -19.89 10.99 -2.51
CA TYR A 153 -19.68 9.55 -2.34
C TYR A 153 -21.03 8.81 -2.39
N VAL A 154 -21.15 7.90 -3.35
CA VAL A 154 -22.29 7.00 -3.51
C VAL A 154 -21.81 5.55 -3.34
N PRO A 155 -22.24 4.84 -2.28
CA PRO A 155 -21.92 3.43 -2.09
C PRO A 155 -22.30 2.58 -3.32
N ASN A 156 -21.48 1.59 -3.65
CA ASN A 156 -21.65 0.68 -4.79
C ASN A 156 -21.64 1.34 -6.18
N ALA A 157 -21.34 2.64 -6.27
CA ALA A 157 -21.29 3.38 -7.53
C ALA A 157 -19.99 4.18 -7.70
N THR A 158 -19.42 4.67 -6.60
CA THR A 158 -18.13 5.37 -6.54
C THR A 158 -17.21 4.67 -5.55
N TRP A 159 -15.90 4.79 -5.77
CA TRP A 159 -14.94 4.36 -4.74
C TRP A 159 -15.13 5.21 -3.49
N LYS A 160 -14.92 4.62 -2.33
CA LYS A 160 -14.81 5.40 -1.10
C LYS A 160 -13.59 6.33 -1.21
N PRO A 161 -13.75 7.65 -1.03
CA PRO A 161 -12.66 8.63 -1.01
C PRO A 161 -11.47 8.19 -0.16
N TYR A 162 -10.24 8.49 -0.59
CA TYR A 162 -9.03 8.08 0.13
C TYR A 162 -9.04 8.53 1.59
N GLY A 163 -9.42 9.79 1.82
CA GLY A 163 -9.54 10.36 3.17
C GLY A 163 -10.63 9.75 4.03
N MET A 164 -11.62 9.06 3.44
CA MET A 164 -12.69 8.38 4.16
C MET A 164 -12.35 6.93 4.50
N LEU A 165 -11.27 6.38 3.95
CA LEU A 165 -10.86 4.99 4.18
C LEU A 165 -10.56 4.73 5.66
N LEU A 166 -11.05 3.59 6.16
CA LEU A 166 -10.65 3.05 7.44
C LEU A 166 -9.16 2.65 7.38
N PRO A 167 -8.46 2.57 8.52
CA PRO A 167 -7.02 2.27 8.53
C PRO A 167 -6.63 0.99 7.77
N ASN A 168 -7.44 -0.06 7.86
CA ASN A 168 -7.25 -1.32 7.14
C ASN A 168 -7.52 -1.19 5.62
N GLU A 169 -8.55 -0.45 5.22
CA GLU A 169 -8.82 -0.13 3.80
C GLU A 169 -7.68 0.68 3.20
N ARG A 170 -7.18 1.68 3.94
CA ARG A 170 -6.04 2.49 3.51
C ARG A 170 -4.77 1.66 3.36
N ARG A 171 -4.47 0.81 4.35
CA ARG A 171 -3.36 -0.16 4.26
C ARG A 171 -3.49 -1.03 3.00
N ALA A 172 -4.68 -1.51 2.68
CA ALA A 172 -4.92 -2.30 1.46
C ALA A 172 -4.62 -1.50 0.18
N VAL A 173 -5.07 -0.23 0.08
CA VAL A 173 -4.78 0.65 -1.06
C VAL A 173 -3.29 0.94 -1.19
N ASP A 174 -2.62 1.23 -0.07
CA ASP A 174 -1.18 1.52 -0.07
C ASP A 174 -0.35 0.30 -0.48
N LEU A 175 -0.77 -0.90 -0.04
CA LEU A 175 -0.17 -2.16 -0.48
C LEU A 175 -0.45 -2.43 -1.97
N LEU A 176 -1.67 -2.16 -2.45
CA LEU A 176 -2.01 -2.27 -3.86
C LEU A 176 -1.10 -1.36 -4.70
N ALA A 177 -0.88 -0.12 -4.27
CA ALA A 177 0.04 0.81 -4.93
C ALA A 177 1.48 0.30 -4.98
N ARG A 178 2.02 -0.17 -3.85
CA ARG A 178 3.36 -0.78 -3.79
C ARG A 178 3.48 -2.02 -4.67
N SER A 179 2.39 -2.75 -4.87
CA SER A 179 2.40 -4.04 -5.57
C SER A 179 2.42 -3.92 -7.10
N ILE A 180 2.05 -2.77 -7.67
CA ILE A 180 1.88 -2.61 -9.14
C ILE A 180 3.09 -3.04 -9.95
N PRO A 181 4.34 -2.62 -9.63
CA PRO A 181 5.50 -3.08 -10.37
C PRO A 181 5.60 -4.61 -10.39
N TYR A 182 5.33 -5.27 -9.27
CA TYR A 182 5.38 -6.73 -9.15
C TYR A 182 4.22 -7.42 -9.89
N ALA A 183 3.03 -6.81 -9.95
CA ALA A 183 1.93 -7.29 -10.76
C ALA A 183 2.26 -7.26 -12.27
N GLN A 184 2.90 -6.18 -12.72
CA GLN A 184 3.41 -6.06 -14.10
C GLN A 184 4.48 -7.11 -14.41
N LEU A 185 5.40 -7.38 -13.47
CA LEU A 185 6.38 -8.46 -13.64
C LEU A 185 5.71 -9.85 -13.65
N ALA A 186 4.68 -10.06 -12.83
CA ALA A 186 3.92 -11.30 -12.78
C ALA A 186 3.10 -11.57 -14.06
N ASP A 187 2.70 -10.54 -14.79
CA ASP A 187 2.17 -10.69 -16.16
C ASP A 187 3.29 -10.92 -17.17
N ALA A 188 4.37 -10.15 -17.09
CA ALA A 188 5.48 -10.22 -18.03
C ALA A 188 6.17 -11.60 -18.05
N ILE A 189 6.27 -12.29 -16.91
CA ILE A 189 6.94 -13.61 -16.83
C ILE A 189 6.25 -14.72 -17.63
N TYR A 190 5.01 -14.50 -18.10
CA TYR A 190 4.35 -15.43 -19.02
C TYR A 190 4.95 -15.41 -20.43
N ASP A 191 5.72 -14.38 -20.75
CA ASP A 191 6.41 -14.24 -22.02
C ASP A 191 7.85 -13.78 -21.76
N TYR A 192 8.78 -14.74 -21.86
CA TYR A 192 10.20 -14.52 -21.58
C TYR A 192 10.88 -13.54 -22.54
N ASP A 193 10.26 -13.18 -23.66
CA ASP A 193 10.76 -12.14 -24.55
C ASP A 193 10.58 -10.73 -23.96
N ASN A 194 9.78 -10.59 -22.89
CA ASN A 194 9.66 -9.36 -22.09
C ASN A 194 10.88 -9.16 -21.20
N VAL A 195 12.00 -8.85 -21.82
CA VAL A 195 13.28 -8.65 -21.14
C VAL A 195 13.37 -7.34 -20.35
N ALA A 196 12.44 -6.39 -20.56
CA ALA A 196 12.39 -5.12 -19.84
C ALA A 196 10.94 -4.69 -19.55
N VAL A 197 10.64 -4.38 -18.29
CA VAL A 197 9.31 -3.99 -17.78
C VAL A 197 9.48 -2.82 -16.82
N GLY A 198 9.06 -1.61 -17.23
CA GLY A 198 9.33 -0.40 -16.44
C GLY A 198 10.83 -0.27 -16.15
N SER A 199 11.20 -0.05 -14.88
CA SER A 199 12.60 0.03 -14.41
C SER A 199 13.28 -1.33 -14.18
N TRP A 200 12.67 -2.45 -14.59
CA TRP A 200 13.17 -3.81 -14.32
C TRP A 200 13.65 -4.51 -15.59
N ASP A 201 14.76 -5.23 -15.49
CA ASP A 201 15.31 -6.07 -16.56
C ASP A 201 15.29 -7.55 -16.15
N LEU A 202 14.84 -8.44 -17.03
CA LEU A 202 14.94 -9.89 -16.83
C LEU A 202 16.40 -10.33 -16.98
N ILE A 203 17.00 -10.84 -15.91
CA ILE A 203 18.42 -11.24 -15.89
C ILE A 203 18.61 -12.77 -15.86
N GLU A 204 17.57 -13.51 -15.52
CA GLU A 204 17.60 -14.97 -15.47
C GLU A 204 16.18 -15.51 -15.70
N SER A 205 16.04 -16.54 -16.52
CA SER A 205 14.82 -17.33 -16.64
C SER A 205 15.13 -18.80 -16.36
N ASN A 206 14.16 -19.52 -15.80
CA ASN A 206 14.30 -20.91 -15.42
C ASN A 206 12.97 -21.62 -15.63
N GLY A 207 12.89 -22.42 -16.69
CA GLY A 207 11.82 -23.39 -16.89
C GLY A 207 12.29 -24.80 -16.52
N LYS A 208 11.46 -25.54 -15.80
CA LYS A 208 11.72 -26.93 -15.39
C LYS A 208 10.73 -27.90 -16.02
N SER A 209 11.17 -29.14 -16.20
CA SER A 209 10.30 -30.23 -16.68
C SER A 209 9.13 -30.55 -15.74
N SER A 210 9.16 -30.04 -14.49
CA SER A 210 8.05 -30.11 -13.54
C SER A 210 6.88 -29.17 -13.90
N GLY A 211 7.07 -28.25 -14.86
CA GLY A 211 6.13 -27.18 -15.18
C GLY A 211 6.31 -25.91 -14.36
N MET A 212 7.30 -25.89 -13.44
CA MET A 212 7.69 -24.68 -12.73
C MET A 212 8.50 -23.79 -13.67
N ASP A 213 7.96 -22.59 -13.89
CA ASP A 213 8.52 -21.54 -14.71
C ASP A 213 8.68 -20.27 -13.87
N GLY A 214 9.84 -19.63 -13.96
CA GLY A 214 10.07 -18.37 -13.26
C GLY A 214 11.29 -17.63 -13.77
N GLY A 215 11.52 -16.45 -13.21
CA GLY A 215 12.63 -15.59 -13.59
C GLY A 215 13.02 -14.62 -12.49
N VAL A 216 14.20 -14.02 -12.66
CA VAL A 216 14.72 -12.98 -11.78
C VAL A 216 14.80 -11.70 -12.58
N PHE A 217 14.10 -10.68 -12.10
CA PHE A 217 14.22 -9.32 -12.61
C PHE A 217 15.12 -8.51 -11.69
N ARG A 218 15.87 -7.56 -12.25
CA ARG A 218 16.68 -6.59 -11.51
C ARG A 218 16.19 -5.18 -11.77
N ASN A 219 15.99 -4.41 -10.71
CA ASN A 219 15.68 -2.99 -10.83
C ASN A 219 16.95 -2.21 -11.23
N ARG A 220 16.88 -1.42 -12.30
CA ARG A 220 18.02 -0.67 -12.85
C ARG A 220 18.50 0.46 -11.93
N GLU A 221 17.64 0.98 -11.08
CA GLU A 221 17.91 2.11 -10.19
C GLU A 221 18.38 1.64 -8.81
N THR A 222 17.68 0.68 -8.22
CA THR A 222 17.93 0.22 -6.84
C THR A 222 18.82 -1.02 -6.76
N ASN A 223 19.01 -1.75 -7.86
CA ASN A 223 19.63 -3.08 -7.91
C ASN A 223 18.90 -4.16 -7.06
N GLU A 224 17.68 -3.89 -6.59
CA GLU A 224 16.82 -4.87 -5.95
C GLU A 224 16.43 -5.97 -6.96
N LEU A 225 16.16 -7.16 -6.43
CA LEU A 225 15.78 -8.32 -7.24
C LEU A 225 14.31 -8.68 -7.01
N ALA A 226 13.60 -9.02 -8.08
CA ALA A 226 12.28 -9.61 -8.02
C ALA A 226 12.36 -11.04 -8.55
N LEU A 227 12.08 -12.03 -7.69
CA LEU A 227 11.94 -13.43 -8.09
C LEU A 227 10.48 -13.69 -8.44
N VAL A 228 10.19 -13.94 -9.70
CA VAL A 228 8.82 -13.98 -10.20
C VAL A 228 8.51 -15.37 -10.74
N PHE A 229 7.42 -15.96 -10.24
CA PHE A 229 6.94 -17.26 -10.68
C PHE A 229 5.73 -17.12 -11.61
N ARG A 230 5.74 -17.88 -12.70
CA ARG A 230 4.67 -17.97 -13.67
C ARG A 230 3.61 -18.96 -13.18
N GLY A 231 2.34 -18.71 -13.50
CA GLY A 231 1.29 -19.72 -13.39
C GLY A 231 1.21 -20.63 -14.62
N THR A 232 0.38 -21.68 -14.58
CA THR A 232 0.22 -22.62 -15.69
C THR A 232 -0.68 -22.04 -16.79
N GLU A 233 -0.27 -22.09 -18.06
CA GLU A 233 -1.08 -21.62 -19.20
C GLU A 233 -2.22 -22.58 -19.58
N THR A 234 -1.99 -23.89 -19.44
CA THR A 234 -3.02 -24.92 -19.62
C THR A 234 -3.53 -25.33 -18.25
N CYS A 235 -4.41 -24.53 -17.66
CA CYS A 235 -5.04 -24.99 -16.45
C CYS A 235 -5.93 -26.19 -16.80
N ASP A 236 -5.61 -27.36 -16.25
CA ASP A 236 -6.54 -28.40 -15.78
C ASP A 236 -6.37 -28.50 -14.27
N PHE A 237 -6.57 -27.38 -13.56
CA PHE A 237 -6.80 -27.38 -12.12
C PHE A 237 -8.13 -28.11 -11.85
N PRO A 238 -8.11 -29.14 -10.99
CA PRO A 238 -8.47 -28.87 -9.62
C PRO A 238 -7.38 -29.33 -8.66
N CYS A 239 -6.92 -28.43 -7.79
CA CYS A 239 -6.32 -28.80 -6.51
C CYS A 239 -7.41 -28.78 -5.43
N SER A 240 -8.60 -29.33 -5.69
CA SER A 240 -9.37 -29.88 -4.57
C SER A 240 -8.75 -31.24 -4.30
N PHE A 241 -8.20 -31.42 -3.10
CA PHE A 241 -7.81 -32.73 -2.59
C PHE A 241 -9.04 -33.62 -2.58
N LYS A 242 -9.27 -34.30 -3.71
CA LYS A 242 -10.19 -35.42 -3.84
C LYS A 242 -9.43 -36.72 -3.54
N GLU A 243 -8.51 -36.67 -2.59
CA GLU A 243 -8.02 -37.86 -1.89
C GLU A 243 -8.63 -37.83 -0.50
N LEU A 244 -9.90 -38.26 -0.38
CA LEU A 244 -10.36 -38.88 0.87
C LEU A 244 -11.70 -39.63 0.81
N GLU A 245 -12.36 -39.85 -0.33
CA GLU A 245 -13.51 -40.79 -0.31
C GLU A 245 -13.81 -41.49 -1.65
N ASP A 246 -13.58 -42.81 -1.60
CA ASP A 246 -14.27 -43.93 -2.23
C ASP A 246 -14.08 -44.31 -3.73
N THR A 247 -13.20 -45.30 -3.91
CA THR A 247 -13.50 -46.65 -4.42
C THR A 247 -14.60 -46.80 -5.50
N ALA A 248 -14.18 -47.00 -6.76
CA ALA A 248 -14.57 -48.10 -7.68
C ALA A 248 -14.63 -47.68 -9.18
N SER A 249 -14.00 -48.51 -10.02
CA SER A 249 -14.05 -48.60 -11.50
C SER A 249 -13.58 -47.39 -12.31
N ASP A 250 -12.42 -47.52 -12.95
CA ASP A 250 -12.23 -47.94 -14.36
C ASP A 250 -12.53 -46.79 -15.34
N ALA A 251 -11.69 -46.38 -16.28
CA ALA A 251 -10.39 -46.85 -16.73
C ALA A 251 -9.83 -45.77 -17.68
N LEU A 252 -8.51 -45.78 -17.88
CA LEU A 252 -7.81 -45.26 -19.07
C LEU A 252 -7.55 -43.73 -19.21
N ALA A 253 -7.16 -43.05 -18.14
CA ALA A 253 -6.34 -41.82 -18.27
C ALA A 253 -5.45 -41.46 -17.07
N ASP A 254 -5.34 -42.31 -16.04
CA ASP A 254 -4.81 -41.91 -14.73
C ASP A 254 -3.43 -42.49 -14.41
N THR A 255 -2.38 -42.01 -15.08
CA THR A 255 -0.99 -42.37 -14.68
C THR A 255 0.00 -41.21 -14.56
N ALA A 256 -0.40 -39.95 -14.83
CA ALA A 256 0.50 -38.80 -14.72
C ALA A 256 0.08 -37.73 -13.68
N ILE A 257 -1.14 -37.79 -13.12
CA ILE A 257 -1.74 -36.66 -12.38
C ILE A 257 -2.04 -36.99 -10.91
N GLY A 258 -2.00 -38.26 -10.49
CA GLY A 258 -2.11 -38.65 -9.09
C GLY A 258 -0.78 -38.50 -8.33
N ALA A 259 -0.73 -37.55 -7.39
CA ALA A 259 0.18 -37.45 -6.23
C ALA A 259 1.60 -36.81 -6.35
N GLY A 260 2.10 -36.32 -7.49
CA GLY A 260 3.51 -35.84 -7.59
C GLY A 260 3.75 -34.42 -8.14
N VAL A 261 3.09 -34.06 -9.25
CA VAL A 261 3.56 -32.97 -10.14
C VAL A 261 3.44 -31.57 -9.53
N VAL A 262 2.31 -31.25 -8.88
CA VAL A 262 2.14 -29.94 -8.23
C VAL A 262 3.11 -29.79 -7.06
N SER A 263 3.24 -30.82 -6.22
CA SER A 263 4.22 -30.84 -5.11
C SER A 263 5.65 -30.61 -5.61
N ASP A 264 6.00 -31.16 -6.78
CA ASP A 264 7.33 -30.98 -7.36
C ASP A 264 7.58 -29.56 -7.90
N GLN A 265 6.55 -28.86 -8.40
CA GLN A 265 6.67 -27.45 -8.76
C GLN A 265 6.99 -26.57 -7.54
N PHE A 266 6.35 -26.80 -6.41
CA PHE A 266 6.64 -26.08 -5.15
C PHE A 266 8.06 -26.38 -4.64
N LYS A 267 8.51 -27.64 -4.70
CA LYS A 267 9.90 -28.02 -4.35
C LYS A 267 10.92 -27.35 -5.26
N ASP A 268 10.67 -27.33 -6.57
CA ASP A 268 11.58 -26.74 -7.53
C ASP A 268 11.61 -25.21 -7.43
N ALA A 269 10.47 -24.56 -7.16
CA ALA A 269 10.40 -23.14 -6.87
C ALA A 269 11.25 -22.78 -5.64
N PHE A 270 11.14 -23.56 -4.57
CA PHE A 270 11.96 -23.38 -3.37
C PHE A 270 13.46 -23.56 -3.63
N ARG A 271 13.85 -24.61 -4.35
CA ARG A 271 15.26 -24.83 -4.74
C ARG A 271 15.79 -23.70 -5.62
N PHE A 272 14.98 -23.20 -6.54
CA PHE A 272 15.35 -22.08 -7.39
C PHE A 272 15.56 -20.81 -6.57
N ALA A 273 14.64 -20.50 -5.67
CA ALA A 273 14.75 -19.35 -4.76
C ALA A 273 16.02 -19.42 -3.89
N GLN A 274 16.31 -20.58 -3.28
CA GLN A 274 17.54 -20.77 -2.52
C GLN A 274 18.80 -20.54 -3.36
N SER A 275 18.81 -21.01 -4.62
CA SER A 275 19.92 -20.77 -5.54
C SER A 275 20.08 -19.28 -5.86
N VAL A 276 18.98 -18.54 -6.07
CA VAL A 276 19.01 -17.09 -6.31
C VAL A 276 19.56 -16.34 -5.10
N ILE A 277 19.07 -16.65 -3.88
CA ILE A 277 19.57 -16.03 -2.64
C ILE A 277 21.06 -16.31 -2.46
N SER A 278 21.48 -17.55 -2.64
CA SER A 278 22.88 -17.96 -2.45
C SER A 278 23.84 -17.27 -3.41
N ARG A 279 23.39 -16.99 -4.64
CA ARG A 279 24.17 -16.27 -5.67
C ARG A 279 24.16 -14.75 -5.48
N ASN A 280 23.23 -14.21 -4.71
CA ASN A 280 23.06 -12.77 -4.51
C ASN A 280 23.03 -12.44 -3.00
N PRO A 281 24.11 -12.72 -2.24
CA PRO A 281 24.12 -12.51 -0.80
C PRO A 281 23.94 -11.02 -0.46
N GLY A 282 22.99 -10.73 0.44
CA GLY A 282 22.69 -9.37 0.89
C GLY A 282 21.84 -8.54 -0.09
N ALA A 283 21.46 -9.08 -1.24
CA ALA A 283 20.48 -8.42 -2.12
C ALA A 283 19.09 -8.45 -1.47
N LYS A 284 18.36 -7.34 -1.59
CA LYS A 284 16.94 -7.32 -1.26
C LYS A 284 16.17 -8.03 -2.38
N ILE A 285 15.51 -9.13 -2.03
CA ILE A 285 14.77 -10.00 -2.93
C ILE A 285 13.29 -9.96 -2.52
N THR A 286 12.43 -9.55 -3.44
CA THR A 286 10.98 -9.63 -3.31
C THR A 286 10.46 -10.74 -4.21
N VAL A 287 9.55 -11.57 -3.74
CA VAL A 287 8.97 -12.68 -4.51
C VAL A 287 7.61 -12.25 -5.06
N ALA A 288 7.29 -12.61 -6.29
CA ALA A 288 5.99 -12.31 -6.87
C ALA A 288 5.46 -13.44 -7.73
N GLY A 289 4.15 -13.46 -7.93
CA GLY A 289 3.55 -14.39 -8.87
C GLY A 289 2.04 -14.25 -8.98
N HIS A 290 1.51 -14.74 -10.08
CA HIS A 290 0.09 -14.74 -10.40
C HIS A 290 -0.45 -16.18 -10.50
N SER A 291 -1.73 -16.42 -10.15
CA SER A 291 -2.37 -17.73 -10.23
C SER A 291 -1.58 -18.80 -9.45
N LEU A 292 -1.22 -19.95 -10.06
CA LEU A 292 -0.33 -20.93 -9.42
C LEU A 292 1.03 -20.32 -9.03
N GLY A 293 1.57 -19.42 -9.86
CA GLY A 293 2.82 -18.71 -9.57
C GLY A 293 2.72 -17.89 -8.27
N GLY A 294 1.54 -17.36 -7.95
CA GLY A 294 1.29 -16.70 -6.66
C GLY A 294 1.28 -17.68 -5.48
N GLY A 295 0.82 -18.93 -5.69
CA GLY A 295 0.96 -20.01 -4.71
C GLY A 295 2.43 -20.37 -4.45
N LEU A 296 3.21 -20.52 -5.52
CA LEU A 296 4.67 -20.74 -5.43
C LEU A 296 5.36 -19.58 -4.69
N ALA A 297 4.99 -18.34 -5.00
CA ALA A 297 5.52 -17.14 -4.36
C ALA A 297 5.23 -17.10 -2.86
N GLN A 298 4.00 -17.44 -2.44
CA GLN A 298 3.62 -17.56 -1.02
C GLN A 298 4.47 -18.61 -0.30
N ALA A 299 4.58 -19.81 -0.88
CA ALA A 299 5.32 -20.92 -0.30
C ALA A 299 6.80 -20.59 -0.10
N VAL A 300 7.42 -20.00 -1.13
CA VAL A 300 8.82 -19.55 -1.10
C VAL A 300 9.00 -18.41 -0.09
N GLY A 301 8.14 -17.39 -0.14
CA GLY A 301 8.20 -16.24 0.75
C GLY A 301 8.11 -16.63 2.22
N ALA A 302 7.15 -17.49 2.56
CA ALA A 302 6.89 -17.94 3.93
C ALA A 302 8.04 -18.74 4.52
N THR A 303 8.68 -19.59 3.69
CA THR A 303 9.74 -20.49 4.14
C THR A 303 11.10 -19.82 4.19
N LEU A 304 11.34 -18.80 3.37
CA LEU A 304 12.62 -18.07 3.28
C LEU A 304 12.58 -16.68 3.93
N GLY A 305 11.43 -16.24 4.45
CA GLY A 305 11.28 -14.94 5.08
C GLY A 305 11.45 -13.76 4.12
N LEU A 306 10.92 -13.89 2.91
CA LEU A 306 11.01 -12.86 1.87
C LEU A 306 9.70 -12.08 1.76
N GLU A 307 9.80 -10.79 1.44
CA GLU A 307 8.64 -9.98 1.06
C GLU A 307 8.01 -10.58 -0.20
N THR A 308 6.69 -10.74 -0.21
CA THR A 308 5.98 -11.46 -1.27
C THR A 308 4.69 -10.75 -1.68
N PHE A 309 4.48 -10.62 -2.99
CA PHE A 309 3.21 -10.22 -3.59
C PHE A 309 2.63 -11.34 -4.43
N ALA A 310 1.51 -11.90 -3.99
CA ALA A 310 0.78 -12.94 -4.69
C ALA A 310 -0.55 -12.39 -5.23
N PHE A 311 -0.76 -12.50 -6.54
CA PHE A 311 -1.91 -11.89 -7.22
C PHE A 311 -2.86 -12.95 -7.74
N ASN A 312 -4.16 -12.83 -7.45
CA ASN A 312 -5.18 -13.79 -7.87
C ASN A 312 -4.68 -15.23 -7.73
N SER A 313 -4.01 -15.48 -6.61
CA SER A 313 -3.14 -16.64 -6.44
C SER A 313 -3.92 -17.86 -6.01
N SER A 314 -3.40 -19.05 -6.29
CA SER A 314 -3.87 -20.26 -5.62
C SER A 314 -3.35 -20.32 -4.18
N PRO A 315 -4.03 -21.04 -3.27
CA PRO A 315 -3.46 -21.34 -1.96
C PRO A 315 -2.24 -22.27 -2.05
N VAL A 316 -1.53 -22.42 -0.93
CA VAL A 316 -0.40 -23.34 -0.79
C VAL A 316 -0.90 -24.66 -0.20
N PRO A 317 -0.50 -25.83 -0.75
CA PRO A 317 -0.82 -27.12 -0.15
C PRO A 317 -0.21 -27.27 1.25
N ASP A 318 -0.99 -27.70 2.25
CA ASP A 318 -0.55 -27.73 3.65
C ASP A 318 0.68 -28.63 3.86
N HIS A 319 0.71 -29.76 3.16
CA HIS A 319 1.79 -30.75 3.23
C HIS A 319 3.15 -30.21 2.72
N PHE A 320 3.18 -29.10 2.00
CA PHE A 320 4.43 -28.44 1.65
C PHE A 320 5.21 -28.01 2.91
N PHE A 321 4.49 -27.48 3.90
CA PHE A 321 5.08 -26.97 5.13
C PHE A 321 5.49 -28.07 6.12
N ASP A 322 5.02 -29.31 5.92
CA ASP A 322 5.52 -30.48 6.68
C ASP A 322 7.02 -30.71 6.43
N THR A 323 7.46 -30.45 5.19
CA THR A 323 8.86 -30.58 4.76
C THR A 323 9.62 -29.26 4.88
N TYR A 324 9.03 -28.16 4.39
CA TYR A 324 9.64 -26.84 4.37
C TYR A 324 8.98 -25.95 5.42
N ARG A 325 9.48 -26.03 6.66
CA ARG A 325 8.84 -25.36 7.79
C ARG A 325 8.98 -23.84 7.71
N ILE A 326 7.87 -23.15 8.00
CA ILE A 326 7.87 -21.71 8.27
C ILE A 326 8.53 -21.47 9.62
N THR A 327 9.44 -20.50 9.67
CA THR A 327 10.19 -20.17 10.88
C THR A 327 9.74 -18.87 11.54
N LEU A 328 9.07 -17.99 10.78
CA LEU A 328 8.55 -16.72 11.26
C LEU A 328 7.17 -16.89 11.92
N PRO A 329 6.81 -16.07 12.92
CA PRO A 329 5.47 -16.05 13.49
C PRO A 329 4.46 -15.46 12.49
N ALA A 330 3.17 -15.77 12.68
CA ALA A 330 2.10 -15.35 11.79
C ALA A 330 2.01 -13.83 11.60
N GLU A 331 2.22 -13.06 12.66
CA GLU A 331 2.21 -11.58 12.62
C GLU A 331 3.31 -11.03 11.69
N GLU A 332 4.51 -11.61 11.74
CA GLU A 332 5.60 -11.21 10.84
C GLU A 332 5.32 -11.62 9.39
N LEU A 333 4.62 -12.74 9.17
CA LEU A 333 4.20 -13.15 7.82
C LEU A 333 3.17 -12.20 7.23
N GLU A 334 2.22 -11.68 8.02
CA GLU A 334 1.22 -10.69 7.58
C GLU A 334 1.84 -9.35 7.15
N ASP A 335 3.03 -9.04 7.65
CA ASP A 335 3.82 -7.87 7.28
C ASP A 335 4.80 -8.13 6.12
N LEU A 336 4.95 -9.38 5.69
CA LEU A 336 5.83 -9.78 4.58
C LEU A 336 5.09 -10.28 3.35
N ILE A 337 3.96 -10.98 3.52
CA ILE A 337 3.28 -11.71 2.44
C ILE A 337 1.91 -11.11 2.22
N PHE A 338 1.72 -10.55 1.03
CA PHE A 338 0.50 -9.87 0.64
C PHE A 338 -0.19 -10.65 -0.48
N VAL A 339 -1.35 -11.24 -0.17
CA VAL A 339 -2.16 -11.96 -1.15
C VAL A 339 -3.30 -11.04 -1.61
N ILE A 340 -3.14 -10.47 -2.81
CA ILE A 340 -4.04 -9.46 -3.38
C ILE A 340 -4.92 -10.14 -4.43
N ALA A 341 -6.25 -9.99 -4.29
CA ALA A 341 -7.20 -10.65 -5.19
C ALA A 341 -8.35 -9.73 -5.62
N ASP A 342 -8.77 -9.88 -6.88
CA ASP A 342 -10.13 -9.50 -7.28
C ASP A 342 -11.12 -10.56 -6.76
N VAL A 343 -12.24 -10.14 -6.17
CA VAL A 343 -13.26 -11.09 -5.70
C VAL A 343 -13.96 -11.86 -6.81
N HIS A 344 -13.91 -11.37 -8.04
CA HIS A 344 -14.41 -12.11 -9.21
C HIS A 344 -13.35 -13.07 -9.77
N ASP A 345 -12.13 -13.04 -9.22
CA ASP A 345 -11.15 -14.06 -9.52
C ASP A 345 -11.40 -15.30 -8.65
N PRO A 346 -11.70 -16.44 -9.28
CA PRO A 346 -11.97 -17.68 -8.59
C PRO A 346 -10.72 -18.26 -7.92
N VAL A 347 -9.53 -18.08 -8.48
CA VAL A 347 -8.32 -18.84 -8.12
C VAL A 347 -7.94 -18.64 -6.65
N SER A 348 -8.19 -17.46 -6.08
CA SER A 348 -7.96 -17.19 -4.65
C SER A 348 -9.09 -17.62 -3.73
N ASN A 349 -10.27 -17.88 -4.26
CA ASN A 349 -11.47 -18.13 -3.46
C ASN A 349 -11.94 -19.59 -3.52
N THR A 350 -11.80 -20.22 -4.68
CA THR A 350 -12.37 -21.52 -5.02
C THR A 350 -11.59 -22.20 -6.15
N ASP A 351 -11.65 -23.52 -6.22
CA ASP A 351 -11.21 -24.23 -7.42
C ASP A 351 -12.10 -23.91 -8.63
N LYS A 352 -11.75 -24.48 -9.78
CA LYS A 352 -12.50 -24.30 -11.03
C LYS A 352 -13.97 -24.71 -11.00
N THR A 353 -14.36 -25.52 -10.02
CA THR A 353 -15.73 -26.01 -9.84
C THR A 353 -16.52 -25.13 -8.86
N GLY A 354 -15.92 -24.04 -8.35
CA GLY A 354 -16.52 -23.18 -7.34
C GLY A 354 -16.46 -23.79 -5.93
N LYS A 355 -15.67 -24.84 -5.71
CA LYS A 355 -15.49 -25.47 -4.39
C LYS A 355 -14.31 -24.87 -3.66
N ILE A 356 -14.41 -24.78 -2.34
CA ILE A 356 -13.29 -24.35 -1.49
C ILE A 356 -12.15 -25.37 -1.58
N TYR A 357 -10.92 -24.89 -1.58
CA TYR A 357 -9.72 -25.73 -1.53
C TYR A 357 -9.69 -26.54 -0.23
N LEU A 358 -9.63 -27.87 -0.35
CA LEU A 358 -9.39 -28.77 0.79
C LEU A 358 -7.88 -28.99 0.94
N GLY A 359 -7.34 -28.97 2.16
CA GLY A 359 -5.91 -29.26 2.41
C GLY A 359 -4.91 -28.27 1.79
N SER A 360 -5.37 -27.06 1.47
CA SER A 360 -4.53 -25.94 1.01
C SER A 360 -5.05 -24.63 1.55
N HIS A 361 -4.15 -23.76 2.00
CA HIS A 361 -4.50 -22.46 2.56
C HIS A 361 -3.59 -21.35 2.03
N HIS A 362 -4.12 -20.14 2.00
CA HIS A 362 -3.28 -18.95 1.84
C HIS A 362 -2.44 -18.75 3.09
N VAL A 363 -1.19 -18.34 2.91
CA VAL A 363 -0.26 -18.15 4.04
C VAL A 363 -0.72 -16.99 4.92
N THR A 364 -1.28 -15.93 4.32
CA THR A 364 -1.84 -14.76 4.99
C THR A 364 -3.26 -14.48 4.49
N PRO A 365 -4.08 -13.73 5.24
CA PRO A 365 -5.43 -13.37 4.81
C PRO A 365 -5.44 -12.62 3.46
N LEU A 366 -6.48 -12.87 2.65
CA LEU A 366 -6.67 -12.18 1.38
C LEU A 366 -6.96 -10.69 1.57
N ILE A 367 -6.29 -9.87 0.78
CA ILE A 367 -6.59 -8.45 0.56
C ILE A 367 -7.45 -8.36 -0.69
N GLN A 368 -8.76 -8.16 -0.52
CA GLN A 368 -9.71 -8.31 -1.61
C GLN A 368 -10.28 -6.98 -2.10
N PHE A 369 -10.34 -6.85 -3.42
CA PHE A 369 -10.95 -5.71 -4.10
C PHE A 369 -12.13 -6.19 -4.94
N ASN A 370 -13.26 -5.50 -4.82
CA ASN A 370 -14.37 -5.64 -5.72
C ASN A 370 -14.37 -4.45 -6.67
N PHE A 371 -13.66 -4.57 -7.80
CA PHE A 371 -13.55 -3.47 -8.75
C PHE A 371 -14.87 -3.14 -9.47
N LYS A 372 -15.80 -4.10 -9.58
CA LYS A 372 -17.14 -3.87 -10.16
C LYS A 372 -18.03 -3.02 -9.25
N LEU A 373 -18.07 -3.34 -7.95
CA LEU A 373 -18.86 -2.61 -6.95
C LEU A 373 -18.08 -1.44 -6.31
N LYS A 374 -16.78 -1.31 -6.60
CA LYS A 374 -15.88 -0.29 -6.04
C LYS A 374 -15.76 -0.37 -4.51
N GLU A 375 -15.62 -1.59 -4.01
CA GLU A 375 -15.49 -1.90 -2.59
C GLU A 375 -14.16 -2.58 -2.27
N MET A 376 -13.67 -2.38 -1.05
CA MET A 376 -12.61 -3.19 -0.45
C MET A 376 -13.25 -4.14 0.55
N LEU A 377 -12.92 -5.42 0.43
CA LEU A 377 -13.54 -6.45 1.26
C LEU A 377 -12.50 -7.02 2.21
N SER A 378 -12.82 -6.95 3.50
CA SER A 378 -12.17 -7.75 4.52
C SER A 378 -13.03 -8.98 4.76
N SER A 379 -12.56 -10.16 4.33
CA SER A 379 -13.11 -11.48 4.67
C SER A 379 -14.56 -11.83 4.23
N ARG A 380 -15.21 -11.02 3.39
CA ARG A 380 -16.61 -11.28 2.99
C ARG A 380 -16.70 -12.23 1.79
N LYS A 381 -17.52 -13.28 1.91
CA LYS A 381 -17.89 -14.16 0.79
C LYS A 381 -18.77 -13.39 -0.20
N VAL A 382 -18.27 -13.22 -1.42
CA VAL A 382 -19.01 -12.63 -2.56
C VAL A 382 -19.68 -13.74 -3.35
N ASP A 383 -20.83 -13.44 -3.97
CA ASP A 383 -21.52 -14.36 -4.88
C ASP A 383 -20.72 -14.50 -6.19
N LEU A 384 -20.20 -15.69 -6.43
CA LEU A 384 -19.14 -16.00 -7.41
C LEU A 384 -19.70 -16.35 -8.81
N LEU A 385 -20.78 -15.71 -9.25
CA LEU A 385 -21.46 -16.12 -10.49
C LEU A 385 -20.75 -15.66 -11.78
N ASP A 386 -19.80 -14.72 -11.70
CA ASP A 386 -19.06 -14.15 -12.85
C ASP A 386 -17.53 -14.40 -12.75
N LEU A 387 -17.11 -15.66 -12.68
CA LEU A 387 -15.70 -16.03 -12.53
C LEU A 387 -14.92 -15.95 -13.84
N ARG A 388 -13.70 -15.39 -13.81
CA ARG A 388 -12.75 -15.38 -14.94
C ARG A 388 -11.56 -16.29 -14.64
N PHE A 389 -11.21 -17.18 -15.57
CA PHE A 389 -10.02 -18.05 -15.47
C PHE A 389 -9.14 -17.86 -16.71
N ASP A 390 -8.34 -16.79 -16.76
CA ASP A 390 -7.39 -16.58 -17.86
C ASP A 390 -6.21 -15.68 -17.47
N ARG A 391 -5.20 -15.60 -18.35
CA ARG A 391 -4.06 -14.67 -18.23
C ARG A 391 -4.51 -13.20 -18.17
N HIS A 392 -5.66 -12.85 -18.75
CA HIS A 392 -6.14 -11.47 -18.73
C HIS A 392 -6.54 -11.00 -17.32
N SER A 393 -6.78 -11.92 -16.38
CA SER A 393 -7.07 -11.58 -14.98
C SER A 393 -5.97 -10.74 -14.30
N ILE A 394 -4.68 -10.99 -14.54
CA ILE A 394 -3.59 -10.18 -13.94
C ILE A 394 -3.45 -8.81 -14.61
N THR A 395 -3.64 -8.74 -15.93
CA THR A 395 -3.64 -7.47 -16.67
C THR A 395 -4.84 -6.61 -16.26
N ASP A 396 -6.03 -7.21 -16.13
CA ASP A 396 -7.25 -6.54 -15.65
C ASP A 396 -7.10 -6.04 -14.22
N LEU A 397 -6.56 -6.87 -13.30
CA LEU A 397 -6.27 -6.47 -11.93
C LEU A 397 -5.32 -5.27 -11.91
N THR A 398 -4.25 -5.31 -12.69
CA THR A 398 -3.26 -4.23 -12.77
C THR A 398 -3.88 -2.94 -13.31
N ASN A 399 -4.67 -3.02 -14.38
CA ASN A 399 -5.34 -1.86 -14.98
C ASN A 399 -6.37 -1.24 -14.03
N ASN A 400 -7.15 -2.08 -13.34
CA ASN A 400 -8.13 -1.63 -12.35
C ASN A 400 -7.43 -0.96 -11.16
N ALA A 401 -6.31 -1.53 -10.69
CA ALA A 401 -5.50 -0.95 -9.63
C ALA A 401 -4.93 0.43 -10.02
N ILE A 402 -4.33 0.55 -11.21
CA ILE A 402 -3.82 1.83 -11.72
C ILE A 402 -4.94 2.86 -11.82
N THR A 403 -6.11 2.45 -12.33
CA THR A 403 -7.28 3.34 -12.45
C THR A 403 -7.72 3.86 -11.08
N LEU A 404 -7.80 2.98 -10.07
CA LEU A 404 -8.14 3.35 -8.70
C LEU A 404 -7.13 4.35 -8.11
N LEU A 405 -5.84 4.11 -8.30
CA LEU A 405 -4.80 4.99 -7.76
C LEU A 405 -4.77 6.36 -8.44
N ASN A 406 -5.07 6.43 -9.74
CA ASN A 406 -5.22 7.71 -10.42
C ASN A 406 -6.40 8.50 -9.84
N ILE A 407 -7.54 7.83 -9.59
CA ILE A 407 -8.69 8.44 -8.92
C ILE A 407 -8.29 9.04 -7.56
N TYR A 408 -7.53 8.32 -6.73
CA TYR A 408 -7.09 8.82 -5.43
C TYR A 408 -6.05 9.94 -5.53
N ARG A 409 -5.11 9.86 -6.47
CA ARG A 409 -4.12 10.93 -6.74
C ARG A 409 -4.77 12.22 -7.23
N ASP A 410 -5.88 12.12 -7.96
CA ASP A 410 -6.69 13.26 -8.40
C ASP A 410 -7.53 13.86 -7.24
N GLY A 411 -7.36 13.33 -6.03
CA GLY A 411 -8.00 13.83 -4.82
C GLY A 411 -9.39 13.26 -4.59
N TRP A 412 -9.74 12.10 -5.14
CA TRP A 412 -11.01 11.46 -4.79
C TRP A 412 -11.03 10.91 -3.37
#